data_AF-A0A8J4VQU1-F1
#
_entry.id   AF-A0A8J4VQU1-F1
#
_cell.length_a   1.000
_cell.length_b   1.000
_cell.length_c   1.000
_cell.angle_alpha   90.00
_cell.angle_beta   90.00
_cell.angle_gamma   90.00
#
_symmetry.space_group_name_H-M   'P 1'
#
loop_
_entity.id
_entity.type
_entity.pdbx_description
1 polymer ?
#
loop_
_entity_poly.entity_id
_entity_poly.type
_entity_poly.pdbx_seq_one_letter_code
_entity_poly.pdbx_strand_id
1 'polypeptide(L)'
;MADFPEEQFITVNEDHEATCWGCGLRLLLPSHAPIFKCGWCGAITNQNTSKCESKGFWWRRLRDRCFVCVLLVFMLFVISGGMWAVHPILFSISYFCGIFHFIISMILSVTTLSSFSLAAFCCAGMPPSMQWGSFPAVRQGDLENYTFCHYCSKPKSPRTHHCRSCGMCILDMDHHCPFIGNCVGAANHRHFILFLISAVISTIYGCDGNFSCFAKIFAKLLEISKEAQEVRGRKILDTAIIVLELIHIE
;
A
#
# COMPACT_ATOMS: atom_id res chain seq x y z
N MET A 1 -45.04 -21.58 -65.01
CA MET A 1 -44.99 -22.33 -63.73
C MET A 1 -43.80 -21.75 -62.99
N ALA A 2 -44.08 -20.81 -62.09
CA ALA A 2 -43.04 -20.05 -61.38
C ALA A 2 -42.67 -20.81 -60.10
N ASP A 3 -41.38 -21.07 -59.91
CA ASP A 3 -40.82 -21.61 -58.68
C ASP A 3 -40.95 -20.60 -57.54
N PHE A 4 -41.52 -21.04 -56.42
CA PHE A 4 -41.51 -20.31 -55.14
C PHE A 4 -40.27 -20.76 -54.33
N PRO A 5 -39.50 -19.84 -53.72
CA PRO A 5 -38.35 -20.21 -52.91
C PRO A 5 -38.75 -20.60 -51.47
N GLU A 6 -37.92 -21.46 -50.90
CA GLU A 6 -37.91 -22.03 -49.54
C GLU A 6 -38.34 -21.05 -48.44
N GLU A 7 -39.39 -21.41 -47.69
CA GLU A 7 -39.54 -20.92 -46.31
C GLU A 7 -38.44 -21.55 -45.46
N GLN A 8 -37.33 -20.83 -45.35
CA GLN A 8 -36.32 -21.05 -44.33
C GLN A 8 -36.98 -20.78 -42.97
N PHE A 9 -37.37 -21.85 -42.29
CA PHE A 9 -37.90 -21.84 -40.94
C PHE A 9 -36.93 -21.03 -40.06
N ILE A 10 -37.33 -19.81 -39.72
CA ILE A 10 -36.61 -18.92 -38.82
C ILE A 10 -36.44 -19.69 -37.51
N THR A 11 -35.19 -20.00 -37.18
CA THR A 11 -34.79 -20.52 -35.88
C THR A 11 -35.49 -19.71 -34.80
N VAL A 12 -36.36 -20.37 -34.03
CA VAL A 12 -37.00 -19.81 -32.83
C VAL A 12 -35.91 -19.10 -32.04
N ASN A 13 -35.96 -17.78 -31.99
CA ASN A 13 -35.17 -16.98 -31.08
C ASN A 13 -35.53 -17.50 -29.69
N GLU A 14 -34.63 -18.26 -29.05
CA GLU A 14 -34.80 -18.66 -27.65
C GLU A 14 -34.60 -17.40 -26.79
N ASP A 15 -35.61 -16.54 -26.75
CA ASP A 15 -35.66 -15.39 -25.87
C ASP A 15 -35.93 -15.92 -24.46
N HIS A 16 -34.95 -15.78 -23.57
CA HIS A 16 -35.11 -16.21 -22.18
C HIS A 16 -35.74 -15.08 -21.37
N GLU A 17 -36.81 -15.38 -20.64
CA GLU A 17 -37.33 -14.48 -19.62
C GLU A 17 -36.37 -14.45 -18.44
N ALA A 18 -35.76 -13.28 -18.17
CA ALA A 18 -35.06 -13.06 -16.91
C ALA A 18 -35.56 -11.79 -16.24
N THR A 19 -35.45 -11.74 -14.91
CA THR A 19 -35.77 -10.54 -14.14
C THR A 19 -34.53 -9.66 -13.98
N CYS A 20 -34.70 -8.35 -14.11
CA CYS A 20 -33.66 -7.40 -13.78
C CYS A 20 -33.33 -7.53 -12.28
N TRP A 21 -32.08 -7.85 -11.93
CA TRP A 21 -31.66 -7.89 -10.53
C TRP A 21 -31.82 -6.52 -9.84
N GLY A 22 -31.77 -5.43 -10.60
CA GLY A 22 -31.90 -4.06 -10.12
C GLY A 22 -33.33 -3.65 -9.75
N CYS A 23 -34.24 -3.58 -10.74
CA CYS A 23 -35.62 -3.14 -10.51
C CYS A 23 -36.65 -4.27 -10.42
N GLY A 24 -36.30 -5.53 -10.71
CA GLY A 24 -37.24 -6.65 -10.70
C GLY A 24 -38.15 -6.75 -11.95
N LEU A 25 -38.00 -5.85 -12.93
CA LEU A 25 -38.77 -5.90 -14.18
C LEU A 25 -38.43 -7.18 -14.97
N ARG A 26 -39.44 -7.83 -15.55
CA ARG A 26 -39.24 -8.94 -16.50
C ARG A 26 -38.66 -8.40 -17.80
N LEU A 27 -37.65 -9.07 -18.31
CA LEU A 27 -36.91 -8.71 -19.50
C LEU A 27 -36.85 -9.92 -20.42
N LEU A 28 -37.10 -9.68 -21.71
CA LEU A 28 -36.83 -10.64 -22.77
C LEU A 28 -35.39 -10.44 -23.22
N LEU A 29 -34.54 -11.43 -22.98
CA LEU A 29 -33.11 -11.37 -23.25
C LEU A 29 -32.76 -12.33 -24.38
N PRO A 30 -32.04 -11.86 -25.43
CA PRO A 30 -31.49 -12.76 -26.42
C PRO A 30 -30.39 -13.63 -25.79
N SER A 31 -30.46 -14.95 -26.03
CA SER A 31 -29.54 -15.96 -25.48
C SER A 31 -28.05 -15.71 -25.73
N HIS A 32 -27.71 -14.92 -26.74
CA HIS A 32 -26.33 -14.70 -27.17
C HIS A 32 -25.71 -13.39 -26.65
N ALA A 33 -26.45 -12.58 -25.88
CA ALA A 33 -25.94 -11.31 -25.37
C ALA A 33 -25.23 -11.48 -24.01
N PRO A 34 -23.89 -11.39 -23.93
CA PRO A 34 -23.14 -11.62 -22.69
C PRO A 34 -23.33 -10.52 -21.65
N ILE A 35 -23.71 -9.31 -22.11
CA ILE A 35 -23.93 -8.13 -21.27
C ILE A 35 -25.26 -7.51 -21.67
N PHE A 36 -26.09 -7.20 -20.67
CA PHE A 36 -27.37 -6.54 -20.88
C PHE A 36 -27.53 -5.35 -19.94
N LYS A 37 -28.17 -4.28 -20.41
CA LYS A 37 -28.51 -3.10 -19.62
C LYS A 37 -30.02 -2.93 -19.57
N CYS A 38 -30.58 -2.81 -18.36
CA CYS A 38 -32.00 -2.56 -18.17
C CYS A 38 -32.38 -1.15 -18.66
N GLY A 39 -33.31 -1.05 -19.60
CA GLY A 39 -33.78 0.25 -20.13
C GLY A 39 -34.53 1.12 -19.11
N TRP A 40 -35.03 0.56 -18.01
CA TRP A 40 -35.71 1.32 -16.96
C TRP A 40 -34.74 1.84 -15.89
N CYS A 41 -34.12 0.94 -15.12
CA CYS A 41 -33.25 1.35 -14.01
C CYS A 41 -31.79 1.60 -14.41
N GLY A 42 -31.35 1.16 -15.59
CA GLY A 42 -29.96 1.31 -16.03
C GLY A 42 -28.98 0.24 -15.53
N ALA A 43 -29.45 -0.73 -14.73
CA ALA A 43 -28.64 -1.81 -14.17
C ALA A 43 -28.04 -2.72 -15.27
N ILE A 44 -26.77 -3.06 -15.11
CA ILE A 44 -26.00 -3.88 -16.06
C ILE A 44 -25.83 -5.30 -15.51
N THR A 45 -26.24 -6.30 -16.27
CA THR A 45 -26.08 -7.74 -15.99
C THR A 45 -25.02 -8.32 -16.90
N ASN A 46 -24.08 -9.09 -16.35
CA ASN A 46 -23.11 -9.86 -17.13
C ASN A 46 -23.38 -11.36 -16.91
N GLN A 47 -23.80 -12.06 -17.97
CA GLN A 47 -24.19 -13.48 -17.90
C GLN A 47 -22.99 -14.42 -17.80
N ASN A 48 -21.78 -13.95 -18.14
CA ASN A 48 -20.59 -14.81 -18.29
C ASN A 48 -19.79 -15.00 -16.99
N THR A 49 -20.44 -14.91 -15.83
CA THR A 49 -19.75 -14.92 -14.53
C THR A 49 -19.76 -16.31 -13.90
N SER A 50 -18.76 -17.12 -14.26
CA SER A 50 -18.49 -18.38 -13.59
C SER A 50 -18.20 -18.16 -12.09
N LYS A 51 -18.92 -18.86 -11.20
CA LYS A 51 -18.55 -18.96 -9.78
C LYS A 51 -17.21 -19.69 -9.67
N CYS A 52 -16.19 -19.01 -9.15
CA CYS A 52 -14.90 -19.64 -8.83
C CYS A 52 -14.72 -19.67 -7.31
N GLU A 53 -14.43 -20.85 -6.76
CA GLU A 53 -14.49 -21.18 -5.34
C GLU A 53 -13.55 -20.34 -4.44
N SER A 54 -14.01 -20.12 -3.20
CA SER A 54 -13.33 -19.41 -2.12
C SER A 54 -12.14 -20.18 -1.50
N LYS A 55 -11.69 -21.28 -2.12
CA LYS A 55 -10.60 -22.11 -1.60
C LYS A 55 -9.37 -21.23 -1.33
N GLY A 56 -8.89 -21.28 -0.09
CA GLY A 56 -7.74 -20.51 0.38
C GLY A 56 -8.00 -19.04 0.76
N PHE A 57 -9.26 -18.59 0.92
CA PHE A 57 -9.55 -17.23 1.45
C PHE A 57 -8.85 -16.98 2.79
N TRP A 58 -9.07 -17.87 3.76
CA TRP A 58 -8.46 -17.79 5.08
C TRP A 58 -6.93 -17.80 5.02
N TRP A 59 -6.36 -18.65 4.16
CA TRP A 59 -4.90 -18.74 3.98
C TRP A 59 -4.30 -17.44 3.43
N ARG A 60 -4.92 -16.85 2.39
CA ARG A 60 -4.49 -15.55 1.84
C ARG A 60 -4.55 -14.46 2.91
N ARG A 61 -5.65 -14.37 3.65
CA ARG A 61 -5.82 -13.38 4.72
C ARG A 61 -4.82 -13.57 5.85
N LEU A 62 -4.58 -14.82 6.28
CA LEU A 62 -3.60 -15.13 7.32
C LEU A 62 -2.18 -14.73 6.88
N ARG A 63 -1.76 -15.17 5.68
CA ARG A 63 -0.46 -14.82 5.11
C ARG A 63 -0.26 -13.30 5.06
N ASP A 64 -1.25 -12.58 4.54
CA ASP A 64 -1.18 -11.13 4.39
C ASP A 64 -1.10 -10.44 5.77
N ARG A 65 -1.83 -10.90 6.78
CA ARG A 65 -1.74 -10.36 8.16
C ARG A 65 -0.42 -10.69 8.84
N CYS A 66 0.07 -11.92 8.72
CA CYS A 66 1.40 -12.29 9.22
C CYS A 66 2.49 -11.43 8.58
N PHE A 67 2.41 -11.19 7.27
CA PHE A 67 3.37 -10.34 6.56
C PHE A 67 3.35 -8.89 7.07
N VAL A 68 2.16 -8.31 7.30
CA VAL A 68 2.03 -6.98 7.91
C VAL A 68 2.64 -6.93 9.31
N CYS A 69 2.40 -7.94 10.15
CA CYS A 69 2.99 -8.00 11.49
C CYS A 69 4.52 -8.04 11.42
N VAL A 70 5.09 -8.85 10.52
CA VAL A 70 6.54 -8.92 10.30
C VAL A 70 7.08 -7.56 9.84
N LEU A 71 6.40 -6.89 8.90
CA LEU A 71 6.81 -5.56 8.42
C LEU A 71 6.72 -4.49 9.52
N LEU A 72 5.70 -4.52 10.37
CA LEU A 72 5.59 -3.61 11.52
C LEU A 72 6.74 -3.79 12.49
N VAL A 73 7.05 -5.03 12.86
CA VAL A 73 8.18 -5.35 13.74
C VAL A 73 9.49 -4.91 13.11
N PHE A 74 9.67 -5.17 11.81
CA PHE A 74 10.85 -4.73 11.06
C PHE A 74 10.99 -3.21 11.04
N MET A 75 9.91 -2.46 10.78
CA MET A 75 9.93 -1.00 10.83
C MET A 75 10.29 -0.48 12.21
N LEU A 76 9.70 -1.03 13.28
CA LEU A 76 10.03 -0.65 14.66
C LEU A 76 11.49 -0.95 15.01
N PHE A 77 12.02 -2.08 14.55
CA PHE A 77 13.44 -2.43 14.72
C PHE A 77 14.36 -1.43 14.00
N VAL A 78 14.07 -1.08 12.74
CA VAL A 78 14.87 -0.11 11.98
C VAL A 78 14.82 1.28 12.63
N ILE A 79 13.64 1.73 13.06
CA ILE A 79 13.47 3.04 13.72
C ILE A 79 14.25 3.08 15.03
N SER A 80 14.05 2.09 15.91
CA SER A 80 14.72 2.04 17.21
C SER A 80 16.24 1.87 17.08
N GLY A 81 16.70 0.98 16.20
CA GLY A 81 18.11 0.75 15.93
C GLY A 81 18.78 1.97 15.30
N GLY A 82 18.13 2.62 14.34
CA GLY A 82 18.62 3.85 13.71
C GLY A 82 18.74 5.00 14.70
N MET A 83 17.71 5.21 15.53
CA MET A 83 17.76 6.21 16.60
C MET A 83 18.90 5.94 17.60
N TRP A 84 19.07 4.69 18.03
CA TRP A 84 20.12 4.31 18.97
C TRP A 84 21.54 4.51 18.39
N ALA A 85 21.75 4.15 17.12
CA ALA A 85 23.05 4.29 16.46
C ALA A 85 23.46 5.75 16.23
N VAL A 86 22.50 6.61 15.87
CA VAL A 86 22.76 8.01 15.50
C VAL A 86 22.84 8.92 16.73
N HIS A 87 22.13 8.58 17.82
CA HIS A 87 22.07 9.35 19.05
C HIS A 87 23.45 9.79 19.62
N PRO A 88 24.42 8.89 19.87
CA PRO A 88 25.71 9.30 20.45
C PRO A 88 26.51 10.25 19.55
N ILE A 89 26.34 10.17 18.24
CA ILE A 89 27.07 11.00 17.27
C ILE A 89 26.47 12.40 17.19
N LEU A 90 25.15 12.53 17.20
CA LEU A 90 24.51 13.85 17.14
C LEU A 90 24.73 14.67 18.41
N PHE A 91 24.62 14.02 19.57
CA PHE A 91 24.84 14.68 20.86
C PHE A 91 26.31 15.04 21.11
N SER A 92 27.26 14.37 20.46
CA SER A 92 28.69 14.74 20.56
C SER A 92 29.06 15.99 19.75
N ILE A 93 28.24 16.37 18.76
CA ILE A 93 28.45 17.59 17.97
C ILE A 93 27.88 18.82 18.69
N SER A 94 26.60 18.76 19.07
CA SER A 94 25.91 19.84 19.77
C SER A 94 24.58 19.34 20.33
N TYR A 95 24.29 19.68 21.59
CA TYR A 95 23.03 19.33 22.24
C TYR A 95 21.80 19.90 21.51
N PHE A 96 21.86 21.16 21.06
CA PHE A 96 20.74 21.79 20.33
C PHE A 96 20.47 21.09 19.00
N CYS A 97 21.52 20.76 18.25
CA CYS A 97 21.43 20.02 17.00
C CYS A 97 20.87 18.61 17.25
N GLY A 98 21.37 17.90 18.26
CA GLY A 98 20.90 16.58 18.65
C GLY A 98 19.41 16.55 19.01
N ILE A 99 18.94 17.47 19.86
CA ILE A 99 17.52 17.58 20.24
C ILE A 99 16.65 17.86 19.00
N PHE A 100 17.08 18.79 18.13
CA PHE A 100 16.34 19.13 16.92
C PHE A 100 16.15 17.92 16.00
N HIS A 101 17.25 17.19 15.71
CA HIS A 101 17.18 16.00 14.86
C HIS A 101 16.38 14.86 15.51
N PHE A 102 16.46 14.70 16.84
CA PHE A 102 15.67 13.73 17.57
C PHE A 102 14.16 14.00 17.45
N ILE A 103 13.72 15.26 17.60
CA ILE A 103 12.31 15.66 17.48
C ILE A 103 11.81 15.39 16.06
N ILE A 104 12.57 15.79 15.03
CA ILE A 104 12.17 15.55 13.62
C ILE A 104 12.08 14.05 13.34
N SER A 105 13.10 13.27 13.75
CA SER A 105 13.10 11.82 13.59
C SER A 105 11.90 11.17 14.26
N MET A 106 11.53 11.62 15.46
CA MET A 106 10.34 11.13 16.17
C MET A 106 9.05 11.46 15.42
N ILE A 107 8.88 12.70 14.94
CA ILE A 107 7.68 13.10 14.18
C ILE A 107 7.56 12.29 12.88
N LEU A 108 8.64 12.13 12.13
CA LEU A 108 8.67 11.35 10.89
C LEU A 108 8.36 9.86 11.16
N SER A 109 8.93 9.31 12.22
CA SER A 109 8.68 7.91 12.63
C SER A 109 7.23 7.67 13.02
N VAL A 110 6.66 8.55 13.86
CA VAL A 110 5.25 8.47 14.29
C VAL A 110 4.32 8.64 13.10
N THR A 111 4.59 9.59 12.20
CA THR A 111 3.79 9.81 10.99
C THR A 111 3.82 8.59 10.07
N THR A 112 5.00 7.99 9.86
CA THR A 112 5.17 6.82 9.01
C THR A 112 4.46 5.60 9.60
N LEU A 113 4.64 5.33 10.90
CA LEU A 113 4.03 4.17 11.56
C LEU A 113 2.50 4.29 11.64
N SER A 114 1.99 5.47 11.98
CA SER A 114 0.55 5.72 12.08
C SER A 114 -0.12 5.66 10.71
N SER A 115 0.44 6.28 9.68
CA SER A 115 -0.10 6.23 8.31
C SER A 115 -0.07 4.81 7.73
N PHE A 116 1.02 4.05 7.94
CA PHE A 116 1.07 2.62 7.59
C PHE A 116 -0.02 1.83 8.31
N SER A 117 -0.17 2.02 9.61
CA SER A 117 -1.16 1.29 10.42
C SER A 117 -2.59 1.62 9.96
N LEU A 118 -2.89 2.89 9.69
CA LEU A 118 -4.18 3.30 9.16
C LEU A 118 -4.42 2.70 7.76
N ALA A 119 -3.43 2.67 6.87
CA ALA A 119 -3.57 2.01 5.57
C ALA A 119 -3.85 0.50 5.71
N ALA A 120 -3.15 -0.17 6.63
CA ALA A 120 -3.21 -1.63 6.83
C ALA A 120 -4.46 -2.12 7.57
N PHE A 121 -4.99 -1.33 8.50
CA PHE A 121 -6.06 -1.76 9.40
C PHE A 121 -7.39 -1.03 9.21
N CYS A 122 -7.41 0.18 8.64
CA CYS A 122 -8.68 0.82 8.32
C CYS A 122 -9.40 0.09 7.18
N CYS A 123 -10.73 0.13 7.20
CA CYS A 123 -11.55 -0.38 6.11
C CYS A 123 -11.18 0.32 4.80
N ALA A 124 -11.00 -0.44 3.72
CA ALA A 124 -10.67 0.12 2.40
C ALA A 124 -11.85 0.87 1.73
N GLY A 125 -13.05 0.71 2.26
CA GLY A 125 -14.27 1.36 1.80
C GLY A 125 -15.31 0.33 1.35
N MET A 126 -16.51 0.41 1.92
CA MET A 126 -17.63 -0.44 1.51
C MET A 126 -18.50 0.33 0.50
N PRO A 127 -19.05 -0.35 -0.52
CA PRO A 127 -20.06 0.27 -1.38
C PRO A 127 -21.28 0.70 -0.54
N PRO A 128 -21.96 1.80 -0.91
CA PRO A 128 -23.13 2.27 -0.19
C PRO A 128 -24.23 1.20 -0.18
N SER A 129 -24.94 1.07 0.95
CA SER A 129 -26.15 0.25 1.00
C SER A 129 -27.27 0.98 0.28
N MET A 130 -27.86 0.33 -0.72
CA MET A 130 -29.00 0.87 -1.46
C MET A 130 -30.11 -0.16 -1.54
N GLN A 131 -31.33 0.31 -1.73
CA GLN A 131 -32.48 -0.54 -2.02
C GLN A 131 -32.42 -0.99 -3.48
N TRP A 132 -32.73 -2.26 -3.72
CA TRP A 132 -32.67 -2.90 -5.02
C TRP A 132 -33.56 -4.15 -5.01
N GLY A 133 -33.91 -4.65 -6.19
CA GLY A 133 -34.70 -5.87 -6.38
C GLY A 133 -36.21 -5.69 -6.30
N SER A 134 -36.73 -4.50 -6.01
CA SER A 134 -38.17 -4.25 -5.89
C SER A 134 -38.63 -3.01 -6.67
N PHE A 135 -39.43 -3.21 -7.71
CA PHE A 135 -40.25 -2.15 -8.29
C PHE A 135 -41.45 -1.87 -7.37
N PRO A 136 -41.85 -0.60 -7.12
CA PRO A 136 -41.34 0.66 -7.69
C PRO A 136 -40.28 1.37 -6.82
N ALA A 137 -39.66 0.70 -5.83
CA ALA A 137 -38.69 1.34 -4.95
C ALA A 137 -37.45 1.87 -5.70
N VAL A 138 -37.11 1.26 -6.84
CA VAL A 138 -36.06 1.72 -7.77
C VAL A 138 -36.69 2.53 -8.91
N ARG A 139 -36.37 3.81 -8.99
CA ARG A 139 -36.85 4.73 -10.03
C ARG A 139 -36.06 4.58 -11.33
N GLN A 140 -36.55 5.24 -12.38
CA GLN A 140 -35.91 5.25 -13.69
C GLN A 140 -34.50 5.86 -13.58
N GLY A 141 -33.49 5.14 -14.05
CA GLY A 141 -32.08 5.57 -14.00
C GLY A 141 -31.37 5.48 -12.63
N ASP A 142 -32.04 5.05 -11.54
CA ASP A 142 -31.42 4.99 -10.20
C ASP A 142 -30.21 4.05 -10.12
N LEU A 143 -30.13 3.06 -11.02
CA LEU A 143 -29.07 2.05 -11.09
C LEU A 143 -28.22 2.19 -12.34
N GLU A 144 -28.16 3.39 -12.90
CA GLU A 144 -27.35 3.67 -14.07
C GLU A 144 -25.87 3.32 -13.80
N ASN A 145 -25.31 2.48 -14.67
CA ASN A 145 -23.94 1.95 -14.56
C ASN A 145 -23.64 1.08 -13.32
N TYR A 146 -24.67 0.69 -12.56
CA TYR A 146 -24.49 -0.32 -11.53
C TYR A 146 -24.37 -1.70 -12.18
N THR A 147 -23.51 -2.52 -11.60
CA THR A 147 -23.31 -3.93 -12.00
C THR A 147 -23.62 -4.84 -10.83
N PHE A 148 -23.68 -6.15 -11.04
CA PHE A 148 -23.93 -7.10 -9.97
C PHE A 148 -22.67 -7.88 -9.55
N CYS A 149 -22.41 -7.98 -8.25
CA CYS A 149 -21.36 -8.85 -7.74
C CYS A 149 -21.95 -10.21 -7.37
N HIS A 150 -21.64 -11.24 -8.17
CA HIS A 150 -22.09 -12.62 -7.91
C HIS A 150 -21.41 -13.26 -6.68
N TYR A 151 -20.22 -12.79 -6.29
CA TYR A 151 -19.53 -13.28 -5.09
C TYR A 151 -20.18 -12.78 -3.79
N CYS A 152 -20.52 -11.48 -3.74
CA CYS A 152 -21.15 -10.87 -2.58
C CYS A 152 -22.68 -10.93 -2.62
N SER A 153 -23.27 -11.32 -3.76
CA SER A 153 -24.71 -11.26 -4.04
C SER A 153 -25.32 -9.89 -3.74
N LYS A 154 -24.61 -8.83 -4.18
CA LYS A 154 -24.97 -7.43 -3.93
C LYS A 154 -24.67 -6.57 -5.15
N PRO A 155 -25.38 -5.45 -5.31
CA PRO A 155 -25.06 -4.46 -6.33
C PRO A 155 -23.68 -3.86 -6.11
N LYS A 156 -23.01 -3.61 -7.22
CA LYS A 156 -21.71 -2.99 -7.33
C LYS A 156 -21.92 -1.61 -7.94
N SER A 157 -21.77 -0.57 -7.11
CA SER A 157 -21.77 0.81 -7.58
C SER A 157 -20.66 1.04 -8.61
N PRO A 158 -20.75 2.11 -9.42
CA PRO A 158 -19.66 2.50 -10.31
C PRO A 158 -18.33 2.52 -9.55
N ARG A 159 -17.26 2.04 -10.20
CA ARG A 159 -15.90 1.96 -9.65
C ARG A 159 -15.70 1.03 -8.43
N THR A 160 -16.72 0.32 -7.96
CA THR A 160 -16.54 -0.74 -6.96
C THR A 160 -15.98 -2.00 -7.62
N HIS A 161 -15.09 -2.74 -6.96
CA HIS A 161 -14.60 -4.04 -7.45
C HIS A 161 -14.56 -5.09 -6.35
N HIS A 162 -14.78 -6.36 -6.69
CA HIS A 162 -14.68 -7.46 -5.73
C HIS A 162 -13.22 -7.89 -5.58
N CYS A 163 -12.67 -7.74 -4.37
CA CYS A 163 -11.35 -8.27 -4.06
C CYS A 163 -11.46 -9.70 -3.51
N ARG A 164 -10.91 -10.68 -4.22
CA ARG A 164 -10.89 -12.09 -3.78
C ARG A 164 -10.04 -12.31 -2.52
N SER A 165 -9.00 -11.51 -2.32
CA SER A 165 -8.13 -11.59 -1.14
C SER A 165 -8.82 -11.04 0.11
N CYS A 166 -9.56 -9.93 -0.01
CA CYS A 166 -10.35 -9.36 1.08
C CYS A 166 -11.70 -10.05 1.28
N GLY A 167 -12.22 -10.72 0.25
CA GLY A 167 -13.51 -11.43 0.27
C GLY A 167 -14.73 -10.50 0.23
N MET A 168 -14.54 -9.27 -0.26
CA MET A 168 -15.59 -8.24 -0.25
C MET A 168 -15.44 -7.26 -1.41
N CYS A 169 -16.52 -6.57 -1.73
CA CYS A 169 -16.52 -5.44 -2.66
C CYS A 169 -15.93 -4.19 -1.99
N ILE A 170 -14.99 -3.55 -2.67
CA ILE A 170 -14.31 -2.33 -2.23
C ILE A 170 -14.72 -1.18 -3.15
N LEU A 171 -15.18 -0.08 -2.54
CA LEU A 171 -15.55 1.15 -3.26
C LEU A 171 -14.29 1.89 -3.73
N ASP A 172 -14.31 2.39 -4.97
CA ASP A 172 -13.15 2.99 -5.65
C ASP A 172 -11.88 2.17 -5.43
N MET A 173 -11.98 0.86 -5.62
CA MET A 173 -10.86 -0.05 -5.44
C MET A 173 -9.75 0.30 -6.43
N ASP A 174 -8.58 0.62 -5.90
CA ASP A 174 -7.37 0.76 -6.69
C ASP A 174 -6.72 -0.62 -6.85
N HIS A 175 -6.20 -1.19 -5.76
CA HIS A 175 -5.60 -2.52 -5.77
C HIS A 175 -5.64 -3.23 -4.41
N HIS A 176 -5.34 -4.53 -4.40
CA HIS A 176 -5.01 -5.27 -3.18
C HIS A 176 -3.51 -5.24 -2.96
N CYS A 177 -3.05 -4.69 -1.84
CA CYS A 177 -1.63 -4.57 -1.54
C CYS A 177 -1.24 -5.57 -0.44
N PRO A 178 -0.42 -6.60 -0.76
CA PRO A 178 0.05 -7.55 0.24
C PRO A 178 0.88 -6.90 1.36
N PHE A 179 1.60 -5.81 1.06
CA PHE A 179 2.48 -5.12 2.03
C PHE A 179 1.72 -4.45 3.18
N ILE A 180 0.51 -3.96 2.93
CA ILE A 180 -0.38 -3.45 3.98
C ILE A 180 -1.43 -4.50 4.38
N GLY A 181 -1.41 -5.69 3.74
CA GLY A 181 -2.34 -6.79 3.97
C GLY A 181 -3.82 -6.39 3.82
N ASN A 182 -4.09 -5.42 2.95
CA ASN A 182 -5.39 -4.79 2.79
C ASN A 182 -5.57 -4.23 1.37
N CYS A 183 -6.81 -3.98 0.98
CA CYS A 183 -7.09 -3.19 -0.21
C CYS A 183 -6.79 -1.72 0.01
N VAL A 184 -6.43 -1.03 -1.08
CA VAL A 184 -6.46 0.42 -1.18
C VAL A 184 -7.74 0.80 -1.91
N GLY A 185 -8.60 1.57 -1.25
CA GLY A 185 -9.87 2.03 -1.80
C GLY A 185 -10.29 3.36 -1.21
N ALA A 186 -11.53 3.77 -1.47
CA ALA A 186 -12.05 5.11 -1.15
C ALA A 186 -11.71 5.58 0.28
N ALA A 187 -11.83 4.70 1.28
CA ALA A 187 -11.75 5.10 2.70
C ALA A 187 -10.32 5.12 3.27
N ASN A 188 -9.35 4.45 2.64
CA ASN A 188 -7.96 4.40 3.15
C ASN A 188 -6.90 4.88 2.14
N HIS A 189 -7.29 5.27 0.93
CA HIS A 189 -6.38 5.76 -0.11
C HIS A 189 -5.49 6.92 0.39
N ARG A 190 -6.07 7.89 1.13
CA ARG A 190 -5.30 9.01 1.69
C ARG A 190 -4.21 8.55 2.67
N HIS A 191 -4.50 7.55 3.49
CA HIS A 191 -3.53 7.00 4.45
C HIS A 191 -2.39 6.27 3.72
N PHE A 192 -2.72 5.52 2.67
CA PHE A 192 -1.73 4.85 1.83
C PHE A 192 -0.78 5.85 1.15
N ILE A 193 -1.31 6.92 0.55
CA ILE A 193 -0.48 7.97 -0.06
C ILE A 193 0.38 8.70 0.99
N LEU A 194 -0.19 9.03 2.16
CA LEU A 194 0.57 9.65 3.24
C LEU A 194 1.71 8.75 3.74
N PHE A 195 1.47 7.44 3.82
CA PHE A 195 2.50 6.45 4.14
C PHE A 195 3.64 6.49 3.12
N LEU A 196 3.35 6.43 1.82
CA LEU A 196 4.39 6.47 0.78
C LEU A 196 5.23 7.74 0.85
N ILE A 197 4.59 8.90 0.99
CA ILE A 197 5.28 10.19 1.09
C ILE A 197 6.14 10.25 2.37
N SER A 198 5.58 9.89 3.52
CA SER A 198 6.31 9.90 4.80
C SER A 198 7.48 8.92 4.84
N ALA A 199 7.34 7.74 4.22
CA ALA A 199 8.42 6.77 4.07
C ALA A 199 9.56 7.35 3.22
N VAL A 200 9.26 7.95 2.06
CA VAL A 200 10.28 8.58 1.20
C VAL A 200 11.01 9.69 1.95
N ILE A 201 10.28 10.61 2.59
CA ILE A 201 10.88 11.71 3.36
C ILE A 201 11.76 11.16 4.50
N SER A 202 11.30 10.14 5.22
CA SER A 202 12.05 9.50 6.30
C SER A 202 13.35 8.86 5.79
N THR A 203 13.31 8.19 4.63
CA THR A 203 14.52 7.59 4.04
C THR A 203 15.53 8.64 3.59
N ILE A 204 15.10 9.73 2.97
CA ILE A 204 15.98 10.83 2.56
C ILE A 204 16.64 11.45 3.81
N TYR A 205 15.84 11.78 4.82
CA TYR A 205 16.32 12.36 6.07
C TYR A 205 17.32 11.43 6.79
N GLY A 206 17.04 10.13 6.83
CA GLY A 206 17.93 9.12 7.40
C GLY A 206 19.25 9.01 6.64
N CYS A 207 19.24 9.07 5.31
CA CYS A 207 20.45 9.05 4.49
C CYS A 207 21.33 10.29 4.72
N ASP A 208 20.75 11.48 4.76
CA ASP A 208 21.49 12.74 4.99
C ASP A 208 22.17 12.76 6.37
N GLY A 209 21.47 12.28 7.40
CA GLY A 209 22.01 12.13 8.75
C GLY A 209 23.17 11.13 8.82
N ASN A 210 23.04 9.99 8.14
CA ASN A 210 24.09 8.96 8.08
C ASN A 210 25.33 9.44 7.31
N PHE A 211 25.16 10.11 6.16
CA PHE A 211 26.26 10.66 5.39
C PHE A 211 27.02 11.76 6.16
N SER A 212 26.29 12.67 6.80
CA SER A 212 26.88 13.74 7.62
C SER A 212 27.60 13.21 8.87
N CYS A 213 27.05 12.18 9.52
CA CYS A 213 27.72 11.49 10.62
C CYS A 213 29.01 10.83 10.16
N PHE A 214 28.97 10.09 9.05
CA PHE A 214 30.13 9.39 8.50
C PHE A 214 31.26 10.38 8.17
N ALA A 215 30.95 11.50 7.52
CA ALA A 215 31.92 12.53 7.19
C ALA A 215 32.58 13.14 8.44
N LYS A 216 31.81 13.38 9.52
CA LYS A 216 32.33 13.93 10.78
C LYS A 216 33.15 12.93 11.58
N ILE A 217 32.73 11.67 11.64
CA ILE A 217 33.52 10.59 12.25
C ILE A 217 34.84 10.44 11.51
N PHE A 218 34.80 10.42 10.17
CA PHE A 218 36.00 10.34 9.35
C PHE A 218 36.95 11.53 9.58
N ALA A 219 36.41 12.76 9.64
CA ALA A 219 37.19 13.95 9.97
C ALA A 219 37.83 13.85 11.37
N LYS A 220 37.09 13.38 12.38
CA LYS A 220 37.61 13.19 13.74
C LYS A 220 38.68 12.11 13.81
N LEU A 221 38.51 11.01 13.08
CA LEU A 221 39.52 9.95 12.97
C LEU A 221 40.80 10.45 12.28
N LEU A 222 40.66 11.31 11.26
CA LEU A 222 41.80 11.96 10.63
C LEU A 222 42.54 12.90 11.60
N GLU A 223 41.84 13.64 12.45
CA GLU A 223 42.46 14.46 13.51
C GLU A 223 43.23 13.59 14.50
N ILE A 224 42.58 12.55 15.04
CA ILE A 224 43.21 11.62 16.00
C ILE A 224 44.43 10.94 15.39
N SER A 225 44.36 10.55 14.11
CA SER A 225 45.48 9.95 13.40
C SER A 225 46.66 10.92 13.28
N LYS A 226 46.42 12.23 13.07
CA LYS A 226 47.48 13.24 13.00
C LYS A 226 48.13 13.46 14.36
N GLU A 227 47.32 13.59 15.41
CA GLU A 227 47.81 13.74 16.79
C GLU A 227 48.68 12.55 17.22
N ALA A 228 48.25 11.33 16.89
CA ALA A 228 49.00 10.11 17.20
C ALA A 228 50.38 10.05 16.50
N GLN A 229 50.47 10.51 15.24
CA GLN A 229 51.74 10.58 14.51
C GLN A 229 52.67 11.64 15.11
N GLU A 230 52.14 12.80 15.51
CA GLU A 230 52.94 13.88 16.09
C GLU A 230 53.53 13.50 17.46
N VAL A 231 52.73 12.86 18.32
CA VAL A 231 53.20 12.32 19.61
C VAL A 231 54.27 11.25 19.41
N ARG A 232 54.12 10.39 18.39
CA ARG A 232 55.14 9.38 18.09
C ARG A 232 56.43 10.00 17.57
N GLY A 233 56.34 11.04 16.74
CA GLY A 233 57.49 11.81 16.27
C GLY A 233 58.27 12.47 17.41
N ARG A 234 57.58 13.13 18.35
CA ARG A 234 58.21 13.71 19.56
C ARG A 234 58.95 12.67 20.39
N LYS A 235 58.33 11.51 20.67
CA LYS A 235 58.99 10.44 21.44
C LYS A 235 60.26 9.91 20.76
N ILE A 236 60.26 9.80 19.44
CA ILE A 236 61.45 9.38 18.67
C ILE A 236 62.56 10.45 18.80
N LEU A 237 62.21 11.73 18.68
CA LEU A 237 63.15 12.83 18.82
C LEU A 237 63.74 12.90 20.25
N ASP A 238 62.91 12.80 21.28
CA ASP A 238 63.34 12.80 22.68
C ASP A 238 64.31 11.63 22.97
N THR A 239 64.01 10.44 22.44
CA THR A 239 64.88 9.27 22.58
C THR A 239 66.20 9.47 21.84
N ALA A 240 66.18 10.07 20.65
CA ALA A 240 67.40 10.35 19.88
C ALA A 240 68.29 11.40 20.56
N ILE A 241 67.71 12.44 21.18
CA ILE A 241 68.45 13.45 21.95
C ILE A 241 69.13 12.82 23.15
N ILE A 242 68.42 11.99 23.94
CA ILE A 242 69.01 11.29 25.09
C ILE A 242 70.19 10.40 24.68
N VAL A 243 70.06 9.67 23.57
CA VAL A 243 71.15 8.83 23.04
C VAL A 243 72.35 9.67 22.59
N LEU A 244 72.12 10.82 21.94
CA LEU A 244 73.19 11.72 21.52
C LEU A 244 73.91 12.38 22.71
N GLU A 245 73.18 12.78 23.75
CA GLU A 245 73.76 13.32 24.99
C GLU A 245 74.61 12.27 25.70
N LEU A 246 74.18 11.00 25.75
CA LEU A 246 74.97 9.90 26.31
C LEU A 246 76.26 9.64 25.53
N ILE A 247 76.24 9.74 24.20
CA ILE A 247 77.43 9.54 23.36
C ILE A 247 78.44 10.70 23.49
N HIS A 248 77.99 11.92 23.83
CA HIS A 248 78.89 13.08 24.02
C HIS A 248 79.55 13.16 25.41
N ILE A 249 79.17 12.29 26.36
CA ILE A 249 79.69 12.28 27.74
C ILE A 249 80.83 11.25 27.93
N GLU A 250 81.11 10.39 26.93
CA GLU A 250 82.29 9.50 26.87
C GLU A 250 83.43 10.10 26.04
#